data_AF-A0A3D4WP95-F1
#
_entry.id   AF-A0A3D4WP95-F1
#
_cell.length_a   1.000
_cell.length_b   1.000
_cell.length_c   1.000
_cell.angle_alpha   90.00
_cell.angle_beta   90.00
_cell.angle_gamma   90.00
#
_symmetry.space_group_name_H-M   'P 1'
#
loop_
_entity.id
_entity.type
_entity.pdbx_description
1 polymer ?
#
loop_
_entity_poly.entity_id
_entity_poly.type
_entity_poly.pdbx_seq_one_letter_code
_entity_poly.pdbx_strand_id
1 'polypeptide(L)'
;MDETTAQMTLEREVTDGGRTYQITASILADGRTEISVRSGSVDALELNELSGIIAKEDLPVIARILKPELASIAAWQGVPLDERAYTMAERRRDHPNAGTSWTEEQEAQLLELYQAGVSIREIANRLGRRPGGVSARLDKLALQSSLNKMSQTVS
;
A
#
# COMPACT_ATOMS: atom_id res chain seq x y z
N MET A 1 26.05 -26.01 -15.51
CA MET A 1 25.63 -24.68 -15.05
C MET A 1 24.26 -24.91 -14.49
N ASP A 2 24.17 -25.00 -13.16
CA ASP A 2 22.96 -25.45 -12.48
C ASP A 2 21.95 -24.30 -12.47
N GLU A 3 20.77 -24.55 -13.01
CA GLU A 3 19.66 -23.60 -12.99
C GLU A 3 19.22 -23.45 -11.53
N THR A 4 19.54 -22.31 -10.91
CA THR A 4 19.03 -21.94 -9.60
C THR A 4 17.53 -21.62 -9.72
N THR A 5 16.70 -22.64 -9.95
CA THR A 5 15.25 -22.46 -10.09
C THR A 5 14.67 -22.17 -8.71
N ALA A 6 14.08 -20.99 -8.54
CA ALA A 6 13.33 -20.63 -7.35
C ALA A 6 12.10 -21.54 -7.21
N GLN A 7 11.96 -22.18 -6.05
CA GLN A 7 10.80 -23.05 -5.76
C GLN A 7 9.58 -22.24 -5.32
N MET A 8 9.80 -21.13 -4.63
CA MET A 8 8.76 -20.22 -4.17
C MET A 8 9.31 -18.80 -4.19
N THR A 9 8.51 -17.86 -4.70
CA THR A 9 8.87 -16.44 -4.73
C THR A 9 7.77 -15.61 -4.08
N LEU A 10 8.19 -14.72 -3.20
CA LEU A 10 7.40 -13.63 -2.63
C LEU A 10 7.84 -12.34 -3.31
N GLU A 11 6.87 -11.56 -3.76
CA GLU A 11 7.10 -10.20 -4.25
C GLU A 11 6.12 -9.25 -3.55
N ARG A 12 6.65 -8.14 -3.04
CA ARG A 12 5.86 -7.11 -2.39
C ARG A 12 6.35 -5.74 -2.79
N GLU A 13 5.41 -4.92 -3.24
CA GLU A 13 5.64 -3.50 -3.51
C GLU A 13 4.90 -2.64 -2.48
N VAL A 14 5.57 -1.58 -2.01
CA VAL A 14 5.01 -0.57 -1.11
C VAL A 14 5.41 0.79 -1.64
N THR A 15 4.45 1.72 -1.69
CA THR A 15 4.74 3.13 -2.00
C THR A 15 4.47 3.95 -0.75
N ASP A 16 5.44 4.78 -0.36
CA ASP A 16 5.34 5.67 0.80
C ASP A 16 6.15 6.95 0.54
N GLY A 17 5.54 8.11 0.81
CA GLY A 17 6.20 9.42 0.67
C GLY A 17 6.76 9.73 -0.73
N GLY A 18 6.14 9.21 -1.79
CA GLY A 18 6.64 9.36 -3.18
C GLY A 18 7.81 8.45 -3.55
N ARG A 19 8.17 7.51 -2.67
CA ARG A 19 9.18 6.49 -2.93
C ARG A 19 8.51 5.12 -3.04
N THR A 20 9.03 4.28 -3.93
CA THR A 20 8.61 2.90 -4.11
C THR A 20 9.67 1.98 -3.53
N TYR A 21 9.19 0.98 -2.79
CA TYR A 21 9.97 -0.06 -2.16
C TYR A 21 9.51 -1.41 -2.70
N GLN A 22 10.44 -2.18 -3.26
CA GLN A 22 10.17 -3.52 -3.76
C GLN A 22 10.96 -4.52 -2.95
N ILE A 23 10.28 -5.53 -2.42
CA ILE A 23 10.90 -6.65 -1.71
C ILE A 23 10.62 -7.91 -2.52
N THR A 24 11.67 -8.58 -2.94
CA THR A 24 11.59 -9.92 -3.52
C THR A 24 12.29 -10.90 -2.60
N ALA A 25 11.71 -12.09 -2.42
CA ALA A 25 12.37 -13.19 -1.74
C ALA A 25 12.09 -14.50 -2.48
N SER A 26 13.13 -15.25 -2.80
CA SER A 26 13.04 -16.52 -3.52
C SER A 26 13.71 -17.63 -2.74
N ILE A 27 13.01 -18.74 -2.53
CA ILE A 27 13.58 -19.96 -1.94
C ILE A 27 14.27 -20.74 -3.05
N LEU A 28 15.59 -20.89 -2.93
CA LEU A 28 16.44 -21.64 -3.86
C LEU A 28 16.25 -23.15 -3.65
N ALA A 29 16.70 -23.96 -4.62
CA ALA A 29 16.57 -25.41 -4.58
C ALA A 29 17.23 -26.06 -3.34
N ASP A 30 18.26 -25.43 -2.78
CA ASP A 30 18.96 -25.88 -1.56
C ASP A 30 18.31 -25.37 -0.26
N GLY A 31 17.17 -24.68 -0.35
CA GLY A 31 16.42 -24.15 0.78
C GLY A 31 16.92 -22.80 1.31
N ARG A 32 17.98 -22.22 0.75
CA ARG A 32 18.38 -20.84 1.07
C ARG A 32 17.39 -19.85 0.50
N THR A 33 17.29 -18.68 1.13
CA THR A 33 16.42 -17.59 0.68
C THR A 33 17.27 -16.48 0.07
N GLU A 34 17.15 -16.25 -1.22
CA GLU A 34 17.63 -15.01 -1.84
C GLU A 34 16.62 -13.90 -1.54
N ILE A 35 17.08 -12.74 -1.09
CA ILE A 35 16.24 -11.58 -0.78
C ILE A 35 16.83 -10.32 -1.43
N SER A 36 15.97 -9.47 -2.00
CA SER A 36 16.32 -8.13 -2.46
C SER A 36 15.29 -7.12 -1.98
N VAL A 37 15.77 -5.98 -1.51
CA VAL A 37 14.98 -4.81 -1.10
C VAL A 37 15.47 -3.63 -1.92
N ARG A 38 14.65 -3.15 -2.85
CA ARG A 38 14.94 -1.97 -3.66
C ARG A 38 14.14 -0.77 -3.15
N SER A 39 14.73 0.42 -3.21
CA SER A 39 14.04 1.68 -2.95
C SER A 39 14.43 2.76 -3.96
N GLY A 40 13.46 3.52 -4.46
CA GLY A 40 13.70 4.65 -5.34
C GLY A 40 12.54 5.61 -5.38
N SER A 41 12.75 6.78 -5.99
CA SER A 41 11.63 7.65 -6.35
C SER A 41 10.87 7.02 -7.51
N VAL A 42 9.55 7.24 -7.58
CA VAL A 42 8.73 6.82 -8.73
C VAL A 42 9.28 7.39 -10.05
N ASP A 43 9.91 8.57 -9.97
CA ASP A 43 10.43 9.31 -11.13
C ASP A 43 11.96 9.19 -11.31
N ALA A 44 12.68 8.52 -10.40
CA ALA A 44 14.14 8.43 -10.48
C ALA A 44 14.60 7.13 -11.14
N LEU A 45 15.57 7.26 -12.06
CA LEU A 45 16.26 6.14 -12.70
C LEU A 45 17.20 5.38 -11.74
N GLU A 46 17.49 5.94 -10.55
CA GLU A 46 18.38 5.32 -9.56
C GLU A 46 17.59 4.62 -8.45
N LEU A 47 17.75 3.29 -8.37
CA LEU A 47 17.24 2.44 -7.31
C LEU A 47 18.40 2.06 -6.38
N ASN A 48 18.23 2.30 -5.08
CA ASN A 48 19.09 1.73 -4.06
C ASN A 48 18.66 0.29 -3.81
N GLU A 49 19.61 -0.64 -3.68
CA GLU A 49 19.32 -2.06 -3.46
C GLU A 49 20.10 -2.60 -2.25
N LEU A 50 19.40 -3.32 -1.39
CA LEU A 50 19.96 -4.20 -0.37
C LEU A 50 19.58 -5.63 -0.75
N SER A 51 20.56 -6.47 -1.04
CA SER A 51 20.30 -7.86 -1.43
C SER A 51 21.30 -8.83 -0.80
N GLY A 52 20.92 -10.10 -0.75
CA GLY A 52 21.75 -11.16 -0.21
C GLY A 52 21.05 -12.51 -0.15
N ILE A 53 21.76 -13.50 0.39
CA ILE A 53 21.26 -14.86 0.58
C ILE A 53 21.27 -15.17 2.07
N ILE A 54 20.17 -15.74 2.55
CA ILE A 54 19.98 -16.15 3.94
C ILE A 54 19.92 -17.69 3.99
N ALA A 55 20.75 -18.30 4.82
CA ALA A 55 20.64 -19.73 5.10
C ALA A 55 19.32 -20.03 5.84
N LYS A 56 18.73 -21.20 5.57
CA LYS A 56 17.45 -21.59 6.14
C LYS A 56 17.48 -21.60 7.67
N GLU A 57 18.60 -22.03 8.24
CA GLU A 57 18.81 -22.18 9.68
C GLU A 57 18.92 -20.82 10.39
N ASP A 58 19.40 -19.80 9.69
CA ASP A 58 19.63 -18.45 10.24
C ASP A 58 18.40 -17.55 10.14
N LEU A 59 17.43 -17.89 9.28
CA LEU A 59 16.25 -17.07 9.00
C LEU A 59 15.48 -16.64 10.28
N PRO A 60 15.24 -17.51 11.29
CA PRO A 60 14.56 -17.10 12.52
C PRO A 60 15.38 -16.10 13.36
N VAL A 61 16.71 -16.24 13.36
CA VAL A 61 17.60 -15.33 14.11
C VAL A 61 17.67 -13.98 13.40
N ILE A 62 17.87 -13.97 12.08
CA ILE A 62 17.92 -12.75 11.26
C ILE A 62 16.60 -11.98 11.38
N ALA A 63 15.45 -12.66 11.26
CA ALA A 63 14.14 -12.01 11.40
C ALA A 63 13.96 -11.32 12.76
N ARG A 64 14.51 -11.91 13.83
CA ARG A 64 14.44 -11.35 15.19
C ARG A 64 15.36 -10.14 15.39
N ILE A 65 16.57 -10.16 14.82
CA ILE A 65 17.56 -9.09 15.05
C ILE A 65 17.44 -7.95 14.04
N LEU A 66 17.01 -8.22 12.80
CA LEU A 66 17.03 -7.20 11.75
C LEU A 66 16.17 -5.98 12.10
N LYS A 67 14.99 -6.20 12.70
CA LYS A 67 14.08 -5.11 13.09
C LYS A 67 14.72 -4.13 14.11
N PRO A 68 15.24 -4.57 15.27
CA PRO A 68 15.90 -3.67 16.20
C PRO A 68 17.20 -3.07 15.64
N GLU A 69 17.97 -3.79 14.82
CA GLU A 69 19.20 -3.23 14.23
C GLU A 69 18.92 -2.08 13.26
N LEU A 70 17.90 -2.23 12.39
CA LEU A 70 17.45 -1.13 11.53
C LEU A 70 17.01 0.09 12.36
N ALA A 71 16.49 -0.15 13.57
CA ALA A 71 16.12 0.94 14.47
C ALA A 71 17.30 1.66 15.11
N SER A 72 18.32 0.92 15.52
CA SER A 72 19.58 1.51 15.96
C SER A 72 20.22 2.35 14.85
N ILE A 73 20.24 1.85 13.61
CA ILE A 73 20.81 2.57 12.46
C ILE A 73 20.03 3.86 12.19
N ALA A 74 18.70 3.82 12.18
CA ALA A 74 17.87 5.00 11.98
C ALA A 74 18.12 6.05 13.09
N ALA A 75 18.25 5.61 14.34
CA ALA A 75 18.57 6.50 15.46
C ALA A 75 19.94 7.18 15.29
N TRP A 76 20.97 6.48 14.82
CA TRP A 76 22.28 7.08 14.52
C TRP A 76 22.21 8.15 13.41
N GLN A 77 21.26 8.02 12.51
CA GLN A 77 21.02 8.97 11.44
C GLN A 77 20.04 10.09 11.83
N GLY A 78 19.52 10.09 13.06
CA GLY A 78 18.49 11.04 13.51
C GLY A 78 17.14 10.83 12.81
N VAL A 79 16.89 9.65 12.23
CA VAL A 79 15.63 9.29 11.57
C VAL A 79 14.70 8.64 12.61
N PRO A 80 13.54 9.23 12.93
CA PRO A 80 12.62 8.65 13.90
C PRO A 80 11.88 7.44 13.32
N LEU A 81 11.98 6.28 13.98
CA LEU A 81 11.15 5.10 13.71
C LEU A 81 10.06 4.96 14.78
N ASP A 82 9.19 5.94 14.91
CA ASP A 82 8.09 5.82 15.87
C ASP A 82 6.95 4.96 15.30
N GLU A 83 6.78 3.74 15.82
CA GLU A 83 5.66 2.83 15.48
C GLU A 83 4.27 3.44 15.75
N ARG A 84 4.12 4.47 16.59
CA ARG A 84 2.83 5.11 16.89
C ARG A 84 2.54 6.33 16.03
N ALA A 85 3.54 7.12 15.65
CA ALA A 85 3.40 8.20 14.66
C ALA A 85 2.98 7.67 13.27
N TYR A 86 3.28 6.40 13.00
CA TYR A 86 2.91 5.68 11.78
C TYR A 86 1.39 5.51 11.55
N THR A 87 0.53 5.89 12.51
CA THR A 87 -0.87 5.41 12.54
C THR A 87 -1.97 6.43 12.20
N MET A 88 -1.72 7.74 12.17
CA MET A 88 -2.77 8.73 11.85
C MET A 88 -2.35 9.86 10.90
N ALA A 89 -1.12 10.37 11.01
CA ALA A 89 -0.65 11.46 10.15
C ALA A 89 -0.35 10.99 8.72
N GLU A 90 0.22 9.79 8.56
CA GLU A 90 0.50 9.17 7.25
C GLU A 90 -0.76 8.60 6.60
N ARG A 91 -1.73 8.09 7.39
CA ARG A 91 -3.07 7.76 6.88
C ARG A 91 -3.78 8.96 6.24
N ARG A 92 -3.47 10.18 6.69
CA ARG A 92 -3.92 11.46 6.11
C ARG A 92 -2.97 11.99 5.03
N ARG A 93 -1.78 11.42 4.86
CA ARG A 93 -0.82 11.80 3.81
C ARG A 93 -1.12 11.04 2.51
N ASP A 94 -1.41 9.74 2.58
CA ASP A 94 -1.76 8.91 1.41
C ASP A 94 -3.23 9.05 0.99
N HIS A 95 -4.09 9.33 1.97
CA HIS A 95 -5.50 9.57 1.75
C HIS A 95 -5.95 10.75 2.63
N PRO A 96 -5.71 12.01 2.19
CA PRO A 96 -6.05 13.20 2.97
C PRO A 96 -7.50 13.25 3.40
N ASN A 97 -8.37 12.54 2.68
CA ASN A 97 -9.78 12.45 2.97
C ASN A 97 -10.17 11.11 3.63
N ALA A 98 -9.27 10.20 4.00
CA ALA A 98 -9.67 8.99 4.70
C ALA A 98 -10.28 9.31 6.08
N GLY A 99 -11.57 8.96 6.26
CA GLY A 99 -12.30 9.21 7.50
C GLY A 99 -12.93 10.60 7.63
N THR A 100 -12.81 11.48 6.62
CA THR A 100 -13.56 12.75 6.56
C THR A 100 -14.96 12.53 5.97
N SER A 101 -15.91 13.41 6.26
CA SER A 101 -17.22 13.42 5.58
C SER A 101 -17.05 13.61 4.07
N TRP A 102 -17.96 13.05 3.29
CA TRP A 102 -18.04 13.32 1.84
C TRP A 102 -18.69 14.70 1.64
N THR A 103 -18.07 15.56 0.84
CA THR A 103 -18.69 16.81 0.40
C THR A 103 -19.49 16.58 -0.88
N GLU A 104 -20.45 17.45 -1.18
CA GLU A 104 -21.29 17.34 -2.38
C GLU A 104 -20.46 17.31 -3.67
N GLU A 105 -19.37 18.07 -3.71
CA GLU A 105 -18.44 18.12 -4.84
C GLU A 105 -17.67 16.80 -5.02
N GLN A 106 -17.23 16.19 -3.93
CA GLN A 106 -16.56 14.89 -3.96
C GLN A 106 -17.50 13.77 -4.40
N GLU A 107 -18.79 13.87 -4.04
CA GLU A 107 -19.81 12.93 -4.49
C GLU A 107 -20.14 13.10 -5.97
N ALA A 108 -20.24 14.33 -6.46
CA ALA A 108 -20.43 14.61 -7.88
C ALA A 108 -19.27 14.02 -8.70
N GLN A 109 -18.02 14.27 -8.29
CA GLN A 109 -16.83 13.71 -8.94
C GLN A 109 -16.78 12.17 -8.85
N LEU A 110 -17.17 11.59 -7.71
CA LEU A 110 -17.27 10.13 -7.55
C LEU A 110 -18.24 9.53 -8.57
N LEU A 111 -19.44 10.10 -8.69
CA LEU A 111 -20.48 9.61 -9.59
C LEU A 111 -20.08 9.77 -11.05
N GLU A 112 -19.49 10.90 -11.42
CA GLU A 112 -19.00 11.16 -12.78
C GLU A 112 -17.94 10.12 -13.19
N LEU A 113 -16.90 9.91 -12.36
CA LEU A 113 -15.84 8.96 -12.65
C LEU A 113 -16.36 7.51 -12.69
N TYR A 114 -17.30 7.16 -11.81
CA TYR A 114 -17.90 5.82 -11.80
C TYR A 114 -18.75 5.57 -13.05
N GLN A 115 -19.55 6.56 -13.48
CA GLN A 115 -20.33 6.48 -14.72
C GLN A 115 -19.46 6.44 -15.97
N ALA A 116 -18.30 7.09 -15.93
CA ALA A 116 -17.28 7.00 -16.98
C ALA A 116 -16.54 5.64 -17.01
N GLY A 117 -16.88 4.70 -16.13
CA GLY A 117 -16.29 3.36 -16.09
C GLY A 117 -14.88 3.30 -15.47
N VAL A 118 -14.45 4.35 -14.77
CA VAL A 118 -13.15 4.38 -14.09
C VAL A 118 -13.15 3.38 -12.94
N SER A 119 -12.07 2.60 -12.81
CA SER A 119 -11.98 1.58 -11.76
C SER A 119 -12.00 2.21 -10.36
N ILE A 120 -12.56 1.49 -9.37
CA ILE A 120 -12.64 1.94 -7.97
C ILE A 120 -11.27 2.33 -7.41
N ARG A 121 -10.20 1.61 -7.80
CA ARG A 121 -8.83 1.89 -7.37
C ARG A 121 -8.33 3.23 -7.92
N GLU A 122 -8.61 3.51 -9.18
CA GLU A 122 -8.23 4.76 -9.84
C GLU A 122 -9.05 5.96 -9.29
N ILE A 123 -10.35 5.77 -9.03
CA ILE A 123 -11.20 6.76 -8.36
C ILE A 123 -10.66 7.09 -6.95
N ALA A 124 -10.30 6.05 -6.20
CA ALA A 124 -9.75 6.18 -4.85
C ALA A 124 -8.46 7.02 -4.84
N ASN A 125 -7.56 6.77 -5.80
CA ASN A 125 -6.34 7.56 -5.97
C ASN A 125 -6.65 9.03 -6.29
N ARG A 126 -7.53 9.30 -7.27
CA ARG A 126 -7.90 10.67 -7.69
C ARG A 126 -8.56 11.49 -6.58
N LEU A 127 -9.37 10.85 -5.74
CA LEU A 127 -10.08 11.52 -4.65
C LEU A 127 -9.30 11.54 -3.31
N GLY A 128 -8.10 10.94 -3.28
CA GLY A 128 -7.32 10.81 -2.05
C GLY A 128 -8.07 10.02 -0.97
N ARG A 129 -8.77 8.95 -1.36
CA ARG A 129 -9.61 8.10 -0.52
C ARG A 129 -9.17 6.64 -0.61
N ARG A 130 -9.59 5.81 0.33
CA ARG A 130 -9.36 4.35 0.27
C ARG A 130 -10.39 3.68 -0.65
N PRO A 131 -10.02 2.63 -1.43
CA PRO A 131 -10.96 1.89 -2.27
C PRO A 131 -12.20 1.40 -1.53
N GLY A 132 -12.04 0.85 -0.32
CA GLY A 132 -13.18 0.42 0.50
C GLY A 132 -14.11 1.57 0.92
N GLY A 133 -13.57 2.79 1.10
CA GLY A 133 -14.38 3.98 1.39
C GLY A 133 -15.16 4.47 0.17
N VAL A 134 -14.59 4.31 -1.03
CA VAL A 134 -15.27 4.58 -2.31
C VAL A 134 -16.41 3.59 -2.53
N SER A 135 -16.16 2.28 -2.39
CA SER A 135 -17.21 1.25 -2.50
C SER A 135 -18.37 1.50 -1.53
N ALA A 136 -18.06 1.71 -0.25
CA ALA A 136 -19.08 1.94 0.77
C ALA A 136 -19.92 3.20 0.51
N ARG A 137 -19.34 4.23 -0.12
CA ARG A 137 -20.10 5.45 -0.47
C ARG A 137 -21.03 5.22 -1.67
N LEU A 138 -20.55 4.54 -2.71
CA LEU A 138 -21.39 4.18 -3.86
C LEU A 138 -22.60 3.35 -3.43
N ASP A 139 -22.41 2.37 -2.53
CA ASP A 139 -23.50 1.57 -1.98
C ASP A 139 -24.53 2.44 -1.23
N LYS A 140 -24.06 3.39 -0.42
CA LYS A 140 -24.93 4.31 0.33
C LYS A 140 -25.73 5.23 -0.61
N LEU A 141 -25.10 5.76 -1.67
CA LEU A 141 -25.74 6.61 -2.67
C LEU A 141 -26.79 5.85 -3.49
N ALA A 142 -26.51 4.60 -3.85
CA ALA A 142 -27.46 3.73 -4.53
C ALA A 142 -28.69 3.45 -3.66
N LEU A 143 -28.48 3.19 -2.36
CA LEU A 143 -29.56 2.99 -1.40
C LEU A 143 -30.42 4.26 -1.21
N GLN A 144 -29.79 5.43 -1.08
CA GLN A 144 -30.49 6.72 -0.99
C GLN A 144 -31.30 7.04 -2.24
N SER A 145 -30.72 6.78 -3.42
CA SER A 145 -31.41 6.96 -4.70
C SER A 145 -32.64 6.07 -4.82
N SER A 146 -32.55 4.82 -4.35
CA SER A 146 -33.65 3.86 -4.36
C SER A 146 -34.77 4.27 -3.38
N LEU A 147 -34.41 4.73 -2.18
CA LEU A 147 -35.35 5.26 -1.19
C LEU A 147 -36.07 6.52 -1.70
N ASN A 148 -35.36 7.43 -2.36
CA ASN A 148 -35.96 8.65 -2.90
C ASN A 148 -36.97 8.34 -4.02
N LYS A 149 -36.68 7.36 -4.89
CA LYS A 149 -37.63 6.90 -5.93
C LYS A 149 -38.90 6.29 -5.33
N MET A 150 -38.79 5.52 -4.25
CA MET A 150 -39.96 4.97 -3.55
C MET A 150 -40.81 6.08 -2.90
N SER A 151 -40.19 7.08 -2.28
CA SER A 151 -40.92 8.21 -1.68
C SER A 151 -41.65 9.10 -2.70
N GLN A 152 -41.19 9.15 -3.96
CA GLN A 152 -41.86 9.91 -5.03
C GLN A 152 -42.90 9.10 -5.80
N THR A 153 -43.02 7.80 -5.57
CA THR A 153 -44.00 6.92 -6.24
C THR A 153 -45.28 6.75 -5.39
N VAL A 154 -45.34 7.33 -4.19
CA VAL A 154 -46.47 7.20 -3.24
C VAL A 154 -47.23 8.53 -3.04
N SER A 155 -47.17 9.44 -4.02
CA SER A 155 -48.02 10.65 -4.08
C SER A 155 -49.01 10.57 -5.22
#